data_AF-A0A4U6CKW1-F1
#
_entry.id   AF-A0A4U6CKW1-F1
#
_cell.length_a   1.000
_cell.length_b   1.000
_cell.length_c   1.000
_cell.angle_alpha   90.00
_cell.angle_beta   90.00
_cell.angle_gamma   90.00
#
_symmetry.space_group_name_H-M   'P 1'
#
loop_
_entity.id
_entity.type
_entity.pdbx_description
1 polymer ?
#
loop_
_entity_poly.entity_id
_entity_poly.type
_entity_poly.pdbx_seq_one_letter_code
_entity_poly.pdbx_strand_id
1 'polypeptide(L)'
;MQLPSACLLKLKNLMAFRDRLVKTNVSLKNAIKDLKNIIDLVDNSFIIKQSVAQHKLIEEQIKDTDKQIEATLKEDGQVQKHFDLIKSVVGIGMITAVAFLIYTQNFTAFDTGRQFACYAGIAPFEYSSGSSVRGKTRVSPLANRKMKALLSNCASAAIQTDPELKLYYQRKVNDGKAKMSVLNAVKAKLINRVFATITRGTEYVEIMKYKQAA
;
A
#
# COMPACT_ATOMS: atom_id res chain seq x y z
N MET A 1 -16.23 14.17 17.07
CA MET A 1 -15.72 12.95 16.41
C MET A 1 -16.71 12.62 15.29
N GLN A 2 -16.38 12.89 14.02
CA GLN A 2 -17.27 12.49 12.92
C GLN A 2 -17.20 10.97 12.77
N LEU A 3 -18.35 10.31 12.70
CA LEU A 3 -18.43 8.88 12.41
C LEU A 3 -17.92 8.64 10.98
N PRO A 4 -17.13 7.57 10.74
CA PRO A 4 -16.72 7.21 9.38
C PRO A 4 -17.95 7.03 8.49
N SER A 5 -17.92 7.55 7.26
CA SER A 5 -19.04 7.37 6.34
C SER A 5 -19.33 5.87 6.14
N ALA A 6 -20.59 5.52 5.89
CA ALA A 6 -21.01 4.13 5.68
C ALA A 6 -20.19 3.45 4.57
N CYS A 7 -19.83 4.21 3.52
CA CYS A 7 -18.93 3.78 2.45
C CYS A 7 -17.54 3.39 2.98
N LEU A 8 -16.88 4.24 3.77
CA LEU A 8 -15.55 3.93 4.35
C LEU A 8 -15.58 2.70 5.27
N LEU A 9 -16.65 2.54 6.06
CA LEU A 9 -16.82 1.38 6.93
C LEU A 9 -16.98 0.09 6.10
N LYS A 10 -17.79 0.12 5.05
CA LYS A 10 -17.97 -0.99 4.10
C LYS A 10 -16.66 -1.35 3.40
N LEU A 11 -15.90 -0.35 2.90
CA LEU A 11 -14.57 -0.55 2.33
C LEU A 11 -13.59 -1.18 3.32
N LYS A 12 -13.61 -0.75 4.58
CA LYS A 12 -12.77 -1.33 5.64
C LYS A 12 -13.09 -2.81 5.87
N ASN A 13 -14.38 -3.17 5.90
CA ASN A 13 -14.81 -4.55 6.07
C ASN A 13 -14.43 -5.41 4.85
N LEU A 14 -14.63 -4.91 3.62
CA LEU A 14 -14.20 -5.59 2.39
C LEU A 14 -12.69 -5.80 2.35
N MET A 15 -11.90 -4.79 2.72
CA MET A 15 -10.44 -4.89 2.82
C MET A 15 -10.00 -5.93 3.84
N ALA A 16 -10.68 -6.03 4.99
CA ALA A 16 -10.39 -7.04 6.01
C ALA A 16 -10.78 -8.45 5.54
N PHE A 17 -11.88 -8.59 4.81
CA PHE A 17 -12.28 -9.86 4.19
C PHE A 17 -11.27 -10.30 3.12
N ARG A 18 -10.93 -9.40 2.20
CA ARG A 18 -9.91 -9.63 1.17
C ARG A 18 -8.57 -10.07 1.76
N ASP A 19 -8.11 -9.42 2.81
CA ASP A 19 -6.89 -9.80 3.52
C ASP A 19 -6.91 -11.25 4.01
N ARG A 20 -8.05 -11.71 4.55
CA ARG A 20 -8.22 -13.10 5.00
C ARG A 20 -8.13 -14.06 3.81
N LEU A 21 -8.85 -13.76 2.72
CA LEU A 21 -8.81 -14.56 1.50
C LEU A 21 -7.39 -14.66 0.93
N VAL A 22 -6.65 -13.54 0.84
CA VAL A 22 -5.28 -13.52 0.32
C VAL A 22 -4.34 -14.36 1.19
N LYS A 23 -4.48 -14.31 2.53
CA LYS A 23 -3.69 -15.16 3.43
C LYS A 23 -3.98 -16.65 3.20
N THR A 24 -5.25 -17.01 3.10
CA THR A 24 -5.66 -18.39 2.79
C THR A 24 -5.13 -18.82 1.42
N ASN A 25 -5.20 -17.95 0.41
CA ASN A 25 -4.70 -18.21 -0.94
C ASN A 25 -3.20 -18.54 -0.94
N VAL A 26 -2.39 -17.73 -0.25
CA VAL A 26 -0.94 -17.97 -0.13
C VAL A 26 -0.66 -19.26 0.62
N SER A 27 -1.40 -19.54 1.71
CA SER A 27 -1.26 -20.78 2.47
C SER A 27 -1.55 -22.01 1.61
N LEU A 28 -2.66 -22.02 0.87
CA LEU A 28 -3.04 -23.11 -0.04
C LEU A 28 -2.02 -23.27 -1.16
N LYS A 29 -1.57 -22.18 -1.77
CA LYS A 29 -0.56 -22.21 -2.83
C LYS A 29 0.74 -22.87 -2.37
N ASN A 30 1.22 -22.52 -1.18
CA ASN A 30 2.43 -23.09 -0.61
C ASN A 30 2.21 -24.58 -0.29
N ALA A 31 1.10 -24.95 0.36
CA ALA A 31 0.78 -26.35 0.66
C ALA A 31 0.70 -27.22 -0.61
N ILE A 32 0.05 -26.73 -1.68
CA ILE A 32 -0.01 -27.42 -2.98
C ILE A 32 1.39 -27.62 -3.55
N LYS A 33 2.25 -26.60 -3.48
CA LYS A 33 3.63 -26.67 -3.98
C LYS A 33 4.43 -27.72 -3.20
N ASP A 34 4.33 -27.72 -1.88
CA ASP A 34 5.07 -28.63 -1.02
C ASP A 34 4.62 -30.09 -1.24
N LEU A 35 3.32 -30.33 -1.31
CA LEU A 35 2.75 -31.66 -1.61
C LEU A 35 3.16 -32.18 -3.00
N LYS A 36 3.23 -31.29 -4.00
CA LYS A 36 3.71 -31.66 -5.34
C LYS A 36 5.19 -32.06 -5.36
N ASN A 37 6.02 -31.46 -4.50
CA ASN A 37 7.45 -31.78 -4.44
C ASN A 37 7.73 -33.20 -3.91
N ILE A 38 6.80 -33.79 -3.17
CA ILE A 38 6.94 -35.13 -2.57
C ILE A 38 6.03 -36.19 -3.21
N ILE A 39 5.44 -35.88 -4.37
CA ILE A 39 4.43 -36.74 -5.01
C ILE A 39 4.99 -38.10 -5.42
N ASP A 40 6.28 -38.16 -5.78
CA ASP A 40 6.97 -39.39 -6.16
C ASP A 40 7.27 -40.30 -4.95
N LEU A 41 7.24 -39.74 -3.74
CA LEU A 41 7.46 -40.47 -2.50
C LEU A 41 6.16 -40.98 -1.87
N VAL A 42 5.08 -40.18 -1.98
CA VAL A 42 3.76 -40.48 -1.40
C VAL A 42 2.67 -39.96 -2.34
N ASP A 43 1.72 -40.83 -2.69
CA ASP A 43 0.56 -40.42 -3.48
C ASP A 43 -0.33 -39.46 -2.69
N ASN A 44 -0.19 -38.16 -3.00
CA ASN A 44 -0.98 -37.08 -2.45
C ASN A 44 -2.00 -36.52 -3.46
N SER A 45 -2.30 -37.26 -4.54
CA SER A 45 -3.12 -36.79 -5.67
C SER A 45 -4.50 -36.28 -5.23
N PHE A 46 -5.16 -36.98 -4.30
CA PHE A 46 -6.45 -36.56 -3.75
C PHE A 46 -6.35 -35.22 -3.01
N ILE A 47 -5.38 -35.07 -2.10
CA ILE A 47 -5.19 -33.87 -1.29
C ILE A 47 -4.84 -32.67 -2.18
N ILE A 48 -3.95 -32.89 -3.17
CA ILE A 48 -3.56 -31.88 -4.15
C ILE A 48 -4.79 -31.44 -4.97
N LYS A 49 -5.61 -32.38 -5.46
CA LYS A 49 -6.82 -32.07 -6.22
C LYS A 49 -7.80 -31.22 -5.42
N GLN A 50 -8.07 -31.58 -4.16
CA GLN A 50 -8.95 -30.81 -3.28
C GLN A 50 -8.38 -29.42 -2.97
N SER A 51 -7.08 -29.34 -2.67
CA SER A 51 -6.40 -28.07 -2.37
C SER A 51 -6.41 -27.13 -3.57
N VAL A 52 -6.21 -27.65 -4.79
CA VAL A 52 -6.29 -26.86 -6.04
C VAL A 52 -7.71 -26.34 -6.28
N ALA A 53 -8.75 -27.15 -6.04
CA ALA A 53 -10.14 -26.72 -6.16
C ALA A 53 -10.46 -25.59 -5.17
N GLN A 54 -10.04 -25.73 -3.92
CA GLN A 54 -10.18 -24.68 -2.90
C GLN A 54 -9.41 -23.41 -3.28
N HIS A 55 -8.16 -23.55 -3.74
CA HIS A 55 -7.34 -22.41 -4.17
C HIS A 55 -8.05 -21.62 -5.28
N LYS A 56 -8.59 -22.31 -6.30
CA LYS A 56 -9.32 -21.67 -7.39
C LYS A 56 -10.56 -20.89 -6.88
N LEU A 57 -11.33 -21.49 -5.97
CA LEU A 57 -12.49 -20.82 -5.37
C LEU A 57 -12.07 -19.54 -4.61
N ILE A 58 -10.99 -19.60 -3.84
CA ILE A 58 -10.47 -18.43 -3.12
C ILE A 58 -9.98 -17.35 -4.09
N GLU A 59 -9.33 -17.71 -5.20
CA GLU A 59 -8.93 -16.75 -6.23
C GLU A 59 -10.13 -16.04 -6.86
N GLU A 60 -11.22 -16.76 -7.14
CA GLU A 60 -12.47 -16.18 -7.64
C GLU A 60 -13.10 -15.23 -6.61
N GLN A 61 -13.17 -15.64 -5.33
CA GLN A 61 -13.68 -14.78 -4.25
C GLN A 61 -12.85 -13.51 -4.06
N ILE A 62 -11.52 -13.56 -4.24
CA ILE A 62 -10.68 -12.36 -4.20
C ILE A 62 -11.06 -11.40 -5.34
N LYS A 63 -11.24 -11.91 -6.56
CA LYS A 63 -11.64 -11.11 -7.73
C LYS A 63 -13.01 -10.47 -7.53
N ASP A 64 -13.97 -11.20 -7.01
CA ASP A 64 -15.31 -10.67 -6.76
C ASP A 64 -15.32 -9.66 -5.61
N THR A 65 -14.48 -9.87 -4.59
CA THR A 65 -14.26 -8.87 -3.54
C THR A 65 -13.63 -7.60 -4.11
N ASP A 66 -12.68 -7.72 -5.04
CA ASP A 66 -12.06 -6.57 -5.72
C ASP A 66 -13.09 -5.78 -6.54
N LYS A 67 -13.99 -6.45 -7.28
CA LYS A 67 -15.12 -5.80 -7.95
C LYS A 67 -16.07 -5.11 -6.96
N GLN A 68 -16.36 -5.74 -5.83
CA GLN A 68 -17.23 -5.17 -4.81
C GLN A 68 -16.62 -3.92 -4.16
N ILE A 69 -15.29 -3.89 -3.99
CA ILE A 69 -14.56 -2.69 -3.56
C ILE A 69 -14.74 -1.57 -4.59
N GLU A 70 -14.53 -1.85 -5.88
CA GLU A 70 -14.72 -0.86 -6.95
C GLU A 70 -16.17 -0.35 -7.04
N ALA A 71 -17.15 -1.23 -6.88
CA ALA A 71 -18.56 -0.84 -6.84
C ALA A 71 -18.85 0.07 -5.63
N THR A 72 -18.30 -0.25 -4.46
CA THR A 72 -18.50 0.53 -3.23
C THR A 72 -17.87 1.91 -3.34
N LEU A 73 -16.72 2.05 -4.01
CA LEU A 73 -16.11 3.35 -4.27
C LEU A 73 -17.05 4.28 -5.06
N LYS A 74 -17.83 3.73 -5.99
CA LYS A 74 -18.78 4.49 -6.83
C LYS A 74 -20.06 4.91 -6.11
N GLU A 75 -20.32 4.36 -4.92
CA GLU A 75 -21.49 4.72 -4.11
C GLU A 75 -21.38 6.13 -3.51
N ASP A 76 -20.16 6.67 -3.41
CA ASP A 76 -19.88 7.99 -2.82
C ASP A 76 -18.95 8.79 -3.75
N GLY A 77 -19.49 9.82 -4.39
CA GLY A 77 -18.77 10.61 -5.40
C GLY A 77 -17.54 11.34 -4.85
N GLN A 78 -17.53 11.73 -3.56
CA GLN A 78 -16.35 12.37 -2.97
C GLN A 78 -15.24 11.33 -2.73
N VAL A 79 -15.60 10.17 -2.19
CA VAL A 79 -14.66 9.05 -1.98
C VAL A 79 -14.11 8.56 -3.31
N GLN A 80 -14.94 8.45 -4.35
CA GLN A 80 -14.51 8.11 -5.70
C GLN A 80 -13.51 9.13 -6.25
N LYS A 81 -13.82 10.43 -6.16
CA LYS A 81 -12.91 11.49 -6.61
C LYS A 81 -11.55 11.41 -5.92
N HIS A 82 -11.54 11.25 -4.59
CA HIS A 82 -10.28 11.10 -3.86
C HIS A 82 -9.54 9.82 -4.23
N PHE A 83 -10.26 8.70 -4.45
CA PHE A 83 -9.66 7.46 -4.94
C PHE A 83 -8.91 7.66 -6.26
N ASP A 84 -9.55 8.32 -7.23
CA ASP A 84 -8.97 8.58 -8.55
C ASP A 84 -7.71 9.46 -8.44
N LEU A 85 -7.78 10.51 -7.62
CA LEU A 85 -6.62 11.38 -7.33
C LEU A 85 -5.46 10.61 -6.68
N ILE A 86 -5.72 9.69 -5.76
CA ILE A 86 -4.68 8.86 -5.15
C ILE A 86 -4.09 7.89 -6.19
N LYS A 87 -4.95 7.23 -6.98
CA LYS A 87 -4.57 6.21 -7.95
C LYS A 87 -3.79 6.78 -9.14
N SER A 88 -3.94 8.08 -9.43
CA SER A 88 -3.14 8.78 -10.44
C SER A 88 -1.64 8.83 -10.11
N VAL A 89 -1.25 8.69 -8.83
CA VAL A 89 0.16 8.71 -8.43
C VAL A 89 0.85 7.41 -8.86
N VAL A 90 1.91 7.55 -9.66
CA VAL A 90 2.67 6.40 -10.19
C VAL A 90 3.18 5.49 -9.05
N GLY A 91 2.91 4.19 -9.21
CA GLY A 91 3.29 3.16 -8.24
C GLY A 91 2.24 2.91 -7.15
N ILE A 92 1.13 3.66 -7.12
CA ILE A 92 0.02 3.40 -6.20
C ILE A 92 -1.06 2.56 -6.88
N GLY A 93 -1.28 1.36 -6.36
CA GLY A 93 -2.35 0.48 -6.82
C GLY A 93 -3.67 0.69 -6.06
N MET A 94 -4.74 0.07 -6.57
CA MET A 94 -6.10 0.14 -6.00
C MET A 94 -6.14 -0.12 -4.49
N ILE A 95 -5.56 -1.22 -4.03
CA ILE A 95 -5.60 -1.62 -2.62
C ILE A 95 -4.93 -0.59 -1.72
N THR A 96 -3.82 -0.01 -2.16
CA THR A 96 -3.14 1.05 -1.41
C THR A 96 -3.93 2.35 -1.44
N ALA A 97 -4.57 2.69 -2.55
CA ALA A 97 -5.45 3.86 -2.65
C ALA A 97 -6.64 3.76 -1.68
N VAL A 98 -7.31 2.61 -1.63
CA VAL A 98 -8.38 2.33 -0.66
C VAL A 98 -7.86 2.38 0.79
N ALA A 99 -6.66 1.86 1.04
CA ALA A 99 -6.03 1.95 2.36
C ALA A 99 -5.75 3.40 2.77
N PHE A 100 -5.32 4.28 1.86
CA PHE A 100 -5.20 5.72 2.14
C PHE A 100 -6.54 6.30 2.57
N LEU A 101 -7.62 6.05 1.83
CA LEU A 101 -8.96 6.55 2.17
C LEU A 101 -9.40 6.09 3.56
N ILE A 102 -9.25 4.80 3.88
CA ILE A 102 -9.65 4.24 5.18
C ILE A 102 -8.82 4.85 6.31
N TYR A 103 -7.49 4.85 6.20
CA TYR A 103 -6.63 5.26 7.31
C TYR A 103 -6.61 6.76 7.53
N THR A 104 -6.78 7.55 6.47
CA THR A 104 -6.88 9.01 6.57
C THR A 104 -8.30 9.49 6.87
N GLN A 105 -9.27 8.58 6.96
CA GLN A 105 -10.71 8.90 7.04
C GLN A 105 -11.11 9.90 5.94
N ASN A 106 -10.80 9.55 4.70
CA ASN A 106 -10.98 10.42 3.55
C ASN A 106 -10.27 11.79 3.70
N PHE A 107 -9.01 11.76 4.16
CA PHE A 107 -8.16 12.94 4.42
C PHE A 107 -8.68 13.93 5.47
N THR A 108 -9.57 13.49 6.36
CA THR A 108 -10.04 14.31 7.49
C THR A 108 -9.25 14.05 8.79
N ALA A 109 -8.51 12.94 8.88
CA ALA A 109 -7.79 12.55 10.10
C ALA A 109 -6.37 13.14 10.22
N PHE A 110 -5.82 13.70 9.13
CA PHE A 110 -4.46 14.23 9.09
C PHE A 110 -4.40 15.48 8.22
N ASP A 111 -3.72 16.52 8.71
CA ASP A 111 -3.55 17.78 7.98
C ASP A 111 -2.41 17.69 6.97
N THR A 112 -1.39 16.87 7.27
CA THR A 112 -0.17 16.80 6.45
C THR A 112 0.28 15.37 6.17
N GLY A 113 0.92 15.20 5.01
CA GLY A 113 1.57 13.93 4.64
C GLY A 113 2.66 13.51 5.63
N ARG A 114 3.31 14.46 6.32
CA ARG A 114 4.29 14.15 7.38
C ARG A 114 3.63 13.47 8.57
N GLN A 115 2.51 13.99 9.07
CA GLN A 115 1.76 13.36 10.17
C GLN A 115 1.34 11.94 9.79
N PHE A 116 0.83 11.74 8.56
CA PHE A 116 0.47 10.41 8.07
C PHE A 116 1.70 9.49 7.92
N ALA A 117 2.84 10.00 7.47
CA ALA A 117 4.08 9.23 7.38
C ALA A 117 4.60 8.79 8.75
N CYS A 118 4.42 9.61 9.79
CA CYS A 118 4.70 9.22 11.18
C CYS A 118 3.74 8.11 11.64
N TYR A 119 2.43 8.26 11.38
CA TYR A 119 1.42 7.23 11.68
C TYR A 119 1.72 5.90 10.99
N ALA A 120 2.16 5.92 9.74
CA ALA A 120 2.57 4.73 8.98
C ALA A 120 3.97 4.20 9.37
N GLY A 121 4.67 4.83 10.32
CA GLY A 121 6.00 4.39 10.77
C GLY A 121 7.08 4.49 9.69
N ILE A 122 6.99 5.52 8.85
CA ILE A 122 7.93 5.85 7.77
C ILE A 122 8.82 7.01 8.16
N ALA A 123 8.23 8.07 8.70
CA ALA A 123 8.95 9.20 9.27
C ALA A 123 9.10 9.01 10.78
N PRO A 124 10.25 9.36 11.37
CA PRO A 124 10.42 9.32 12.81
C PRO A 124 9.73 10.54 13.47
N PHE A 125 9.34 10.40 14.74
CA PHE A 125 8.80 11.51 15.53
C PHE A 125 9.95 12.44 15.96
N GLU A 126 9.78 13.75 15.79
CA GLU A 126 10.66 14.70 16.46
C GLU A 126 10.37 14.66 17.96
N TYR A 127 11.35 14.22 18.76
CA TYR A 127 11.30 14.37 20.20
C TYR A 127 11.73 15.80 20.53
N SER A 128 10.80 16.65 20.92
CA SER A 128 11.07 18.04 21.37
C SER A 128 11.33 18.16 22.87
N SER A 129 11.46 17.05 23.63
CA SER A 129 11.91 17.13 25.02
C SER A 129 13.43 17.28 25.09
N GLY A 130 13.87 18.40 25.67
CA GLY A 130 15.24 18.95 25.64
C GLY A 130 16.39 18.12 26.25
N SER A 131 16.23 16.82 26.43
CA SER A 131 17.29 15.91 26.89
C SER A 131 17.63 14.77 25.91
N SER A 132 16.88 14.61 24.81
CA SER A 132 17.03 13.48 23.87
C SER A 132 17.56 13.86 22.48
N VAL A 133 18.14 15.05 22.31
CA VAL A 133 18.59 15.59 21.01
C VAL A 133 19.70 14.74 20.35
N ARG A 134 20.37 13.84 21.11
CA ARG A 134 21.40 12.91 20.60
C ARG A 134 20.94 11.45 20.38
N GLY A 135 19.67 11.13 20.64
CA GLY A 135 19.13 9.78 20.41
C GLY A 135 18.82 9.51 18.93
N LYS A 136 19.11 8.31 18.42
CA LYS A 136 18.62 7.87 17.09
C LYS A 136 17.10 7.93 17.09
N THR A 137 16.52 8.71 16.19
CA THR A 137 15.07 8.86 16.08
C THR A 137 14.42 7.52 15.68
N ARG A 138 13.45 7.05 16.49
CA ARG A 138 12.77 5.76 16.29
C ARG A 138 11.33 5.98 15.80
N VAL A 139 10.82 5.01 15.05
CA VAL A 139 9.40 4.96 14.67
C VAL A 139 8.57 4.42 15.84
N SER A 140 7.36 4.91 16.02
CA SER A 140 6.48 4.47 17.11
C SER A 140 6.11 2.98 16.97
N PRO A 141 6.08 2.21 18.07
CA PRO A 141 5.60 0.83 18.07
C PRO A 141 4.11 0.72 17.70
N LEU A 142 3.33 1.80 17.85
CA LEU A 142 1.93 1.91 17.45
C LEU A 142 1.73 2.21 15.95
N ALA A 143 2.82 2.26 15.17
CA ALA A 143 2.74 2.54 13.74
C ALA A 143 1.92 1.50 12.97
N ASN A 144 1.18 1.97 11.96
CA ASN A 144 0.37 1.12 11.11
C ASN A 144 1.25 0.27 10.17
N ARG A 145 1.59 -0.93 10.64
CA ARG A 145 2.46 -1.88 9.92
C ARG A 145 1.88 -2.31 8.57
N LYS A 146 0.55 -2.41 8.46
CA LYS A 146 -0.13 -2.77 7.22
C LYS A 146 0.08 -1.69 6.15
N MET A 147 -0.11 -0.43 6.51
CA MET A 147 0.15 0.69 5.60
C MET A 147 1.63 0.75 5.18
N LYS A 148 2.55 0.51 6.12
CA LYS A 148 3.99 0.44 5.82
C LYS A 148 4.34 -0.67 4.81
N ALA A 149 3.73 -1.84 4.94
CA ALA A 149 3.92 -2.95 4.01
C ALA A 149 3.40 -2.60 2.61
N LEU A 150 2.17 -2.06 2.51
CA LEU A 150 1.59 -1.59 1.24
C LEU A 150 2.49 -0.55 0.56
N LEU A 151 2.96 0.44 1.31
CA LEU A 151 3.86 1.47 0.78
C LEU A 151 5.24 0.92 0.39
N SER A 152 5.69 -0.19 0.99
CA SER A 152 6.92 -0.86 0.57
C SER A 152 6.77 -1.47 -0.82
N ASN A 153 5.64 -2.12 -1.09
CA ASN A 153 5.34 -2.64 -2.42
C ASN A 153 5.20 -1.52 -3.44
N CYS A 154 4.49 -0.44 -3.10
CA CYS A 154 4.36 0.74 -3.96
C CYS A 154 5.70 1.41 -4.24
N ALA A 155 6.57 1.57 -3.25
CA ALA A 155 7.89 2.15 -3.44
C ALA A 155 8.76 1.28 -4.36
N SER A 156 8.74 -0.04 -4.19
CA SER A 156 9.47 -0.96 -5.07
C SER A 156 8.98 -0.91 -6.52
N ALA A 157 7.66 -0.81 -6.73
CA ALA A 157 7.09 -0.63 -8.06
C ALA A 157 7.46 0.74 -8.65
N ALA A 158 7.31 1.81 -7.87
CA ALA A 158 7.60 3.18 -8.30
C ALA A 158 9.07 3.38 -8.69
N ILE A 159 10.03 2.77 -7.98
CA ILE A 159 11.45 2.83 -8.36
C ILE A 159 11.71 2.19 -9.74
N GLN A 160 10.85 1.28 -10.18
CA GLN A 160 10.97 0.64 -11.49
C GLN A 160 10.27 1.44 -12.59
N THR A 161 9.09 2.00 -12.29
CA THR A 161 8.20 2.61 -13.30
C THR A 161 8.25 4.13 -13.35
N ASP A 162 8.61 4.82 -12.27
CA ASP A 162 8.68 6.28 -12.17
C ASP A 162 10.14 6.74 -12.36
N PRO A 163 10.48 7.45 -13.46
CA PRO A 163 11.84 7.90 -13.72
C PRO A 163 12.41 8.83 -12.64
N GLU A 164 11.58 9.71 -12.06
CA GLU A 164 12.01 10.66 -11.04
C GLU A 164 12.40 9.95 -9.74
N LEU A 165 11.57 9.01 -9.29
CA LEU A 165 11.85 8.21 -8.10
C LEU A 165 12.99 7.23 -8.32
N LYS A 166 13.13 6.67 -9.53
CA LYS A 166 14.26 5.83 -9.92
C LYS A 166 15.58 6.58 -9.82
N LEU A 167 15.67 7.76 -10.45
CA LEU A 167 16.87 8.61 -10.39
C LEU A 167 17.18 9.05 -8.95
N TYR A 168 16.14 9.41 -8.19
CA TYR A 168 16.31 9.75 -6.77
C TYR A 168 16.89 8.58 -5.98
N TYR A 169 16.35 7.37 -6.16
CA TYR A 169 16.80 6.17 -5.46
C TYR A 169 18.26 5.84 -5.83
N GLN A 170 18.58 5.79 -7.11
CA GLN A 170 19.93 5.49 -7.61
C GLN A 170 20.95 6.49 -7.09
N ARG A 171 20.67 7.80 -7.22
CA ARG A 171 21.55 8.85 -6.69
C ARG A 171 21.81 8.66 -5.20
N LYS A 172 20.78 8.43 -4.39
CA LYS A 172 20.95 8.28 -2.93
C LYS A 172 21.68 7.00 -2.54
N VAL A 173 21.54 5.92 -3.29
CA VAL A 173 22.34 4.70 -3.08
C VAL A 173 23.80 4.94 -3.48
N ASN A 174 24.05 5.67 -4.58
CA ASN A 174 25.39 6.04 -5.03
C ASN A 174 26.08 7.01 -4.05
N ASP A 175 25.33 7.86 -3.36
CA ASP A 175 25.80 8.69 -2.23
C ASP A 175 26.22 7.84 -0.99
N GLY A 176 26.19 6.51 -1.06
CA GLY A 176 26.57 5.60 0.02
C GLY A 176 25.48 5.36 1.08
N LYS A 177 24.24 5.83 0.85
CA LYS A 177 23.16 5.62 1.85
C LYS A 177 22.64 4.19 1.82
N ALA A 178 22.31 3.68 3.01
CA ALA A 178 21.70 2.36 3.14
C ALA A 178 20.38 2.24 2.35
N LYS A 179 20.27 1.20 1.50
CA LYS A 179 19.12 0.98 0.60
C LYS A 179 17.77 1.06 1.31
N MET A 180 17.66 0.49 2.51
CA MET A 180 16.42 0.51 3.30
C MET A 180 16.04 1.92 3.78
N SER A 181 17.02 2.77 4.08
CA SER A 181 16.79 4.17 4.41
C SER A 181 16.29 4.95 3.20
N VAL A 182 16.90 4.73 2.03
CA VAL A 182 16.48 5.34 0.77
C VAL A 182 15.05 4.90 0.40
N LEU A 183 14.71 3.62 0.58
CA LEU A 183 13.36 3.12 0.33
C LEU A 183 12.32 3.80 1.23
N ASN A 184 12.63 4.05 2.52
CA ASN A 184 11.74 4.82 3.39
C ASN A 184 11.58 6.27 2.92
N ALA A 185 12.63 6.90 2.38
CA ALA A 185 12.52 8.22 1.78
C ALA A 185 11.62 8.22 0.52
N VAL A 186 11.67 7.16 -0.30
CA VAL A 186 10.76 6.98 -1.44
C VAL A 186 9.31 6.83 -0.97
N LYS A 187 9.05 6.04 0.08
CA LYS A 187 7.69 5.95 0.68
C LYS A 187 7.19 7.31 1.15
N ALA A 188 8.03 8.09 1.82
CA ALA A 188 7.66 9.44 2.26
C ALA A 188 7.34 10.36 1.08
N LYS A 189 8.10 10.27 -0.01
CA LYS A 189 7.80 11.00 -1.26
C LYS A 189 6.45 10.58 -1.85
N LEU A 190 6.13 9.28 -1.89
CA LEU A 190 4.83 8.80 -2.37
C LEU A 190 3.68 9.34 -1.52
N ILE A 191 3.80 9.30 -0.19
CA ILE A 191 2.80 9.90 0.71
C ILE A 191 2.62 11.38 0.40
N ASN A 192 3.71 12.14 0.29
CA ASN A 192 3.62 13.57 0.03
C ASN A 192 3.00 13.88 -1.34
N ARG A 193 3.27 13.07 -2.37
CA ARG A 193 2.62 13.20 -3.68
C ARG A 193 1.11 12.97 -3.58
N VAL A 194 0.67 11.96 -2.84
CA VAL A 194 -0.77 11.71 -2.60
C VAL A 194 -1.43 12.87 -1.86
N PHE A 195 -0.83 13.35 -0.78
CA PHE A 195 -1.38 14.50 -0.06
C PHE A 195 -1.44 15.74 -0.96
N ALA A 196 -0.43 15.96 -1.80
CA ALA A 196 -0.41 17.05 -2.76
C ALA A 196 -1.51 16.95 -3.84
N THR A 197 -1.82 15.75 -4.36
CA THR A 197 -2.93 15.61 -5.34
C THR A 197 -4.28 15.87 -4.70
N ILE A 198 -4.48 15.44 -3.45
CA ILE A 198 -5.70 15.71 -2.69
C ILE A 198 -5.86 17.19 -2.38
N THR A 199 -4.82 17.85 -1.85
CA THR A 199 -4.87 19.30 -1.56
C THR A 199 -5.08 20.13 -2.82
N ARG A 200 -4.45 19.76 -3.94
CA ARG A 200 -4.63 20.46 -5.23
C ARG A 200 -5.95 20.13 -5.92
N GLY A 201 -6.60 19.02 -5.57
CA GLY A 201 -7.80 18.51 -6.24
C GLY A 201 -7.60 18.11 -7.70
N THR A 202 -6.34 17.89 -8.13
CA THR A 202 -5.96 17.55 -9.51
C THR A 202 -5.02 16.35 -9.53
N GLU A 203 -5.10 15.57 -10.61
CA GLU A 203 -4.32 14.35 -10.78
C GLU A 203 -2.80 14.62 -10.75
N TYR A 204 -2.06 13.55 -10.47
CA TYR A 204 -0.60 13.57 -10.51
C TYR A 204 -0.11 13.69 -11.96
N VAL A 205 0.80 14.64 -12.19
CA VAL A 205 1.43 14.86 -13.49
C VAL A 205 2.89 14.43 -13.45
N GLU A 206 3.27 13.53 -14.35
CA GLU A 206 4.64 13.05 -14.49
C GLU A 206 5.51 14.06 -15.25
N ILE A 207 6.14 14.99 -14.53
CA ILE A 207 6.91 16.10 -15.12
C ILE A 207 8.09 15.59 -15.97
N MET A 208 8.73 14.47 -15.59
CA MET A 208 9.87 13.93 -16.33
C MET A 208 9.53 13.29 -17.68
N LYS A 209 8.27 12.92 -17.92
CA LYS A 209 7.86 12.44 -19.25
C LYS A 209 7.95 13.54 -20.31
N TYR A 210 7.76 14.79 -19.92
CA TYR A 210 7.78 15.94 -20.83
C TYR A 210 9.18 16.53 -21.04
N LYS A 211 10.14 16.24 -20.16
CA LYS A 211 11.53 16.70 -20.30
C LYS A 211 12.39 15.89 -21.28
N GLN A 212 11.92 14.73 -21.74
CA GLN A 212 12.60 13.91 -22.74
C GLN A 212 12.13 14.21 -24.18
N ALA A 213 11.09 15.04 -24.33
CA ALA A 213 10.48 15.39 -25.61
C ALA A 213 10.78 16.84 -26.06
N ALA A 214 11.68 17.54 -25.34
CA ALA A 214 12.19 18.87 -25.63
C ALA A 214 13.72 18.83 -25.66
#